data_AF-A0A7Y4V8S1-F1
#
_entry.id   AF-A0A7Y4V8S1-F1
#
_cell.length_a   1.000
_cell.length_b   1.000
_cell.length_c   1.000
_cell.angle_alpha   90.00
_cell.angle_beta   90.00
_cell.angle_gamma   90.00
#
_symmetry.space_group_name_H-M   'P 1'
#
loop_
_entity.id
_entity.type
_entity.pdbx_description
1 polymer ?
#
loop_
_entity_poly.entity_id
_entity_poly.type
_entity_poly.pdbx_seq_one_letter_code
_entity_poly.pdbx_strand_id
1 'polypeptide(L)'
;MTITGDVYVGDASGFDFDVAGIGRGSGASHTEASSAGLFLSTYNGSLDTDGEFVLTGRAAGSNSVINCACAGYPGSIQQRWGRTWFVDKTTAGALDAAVSFDFSDGISGLFPQNKNDYELLYSSDGGTTFSIVSIPSADKSINGDKMVFRAPNAALLDGIYTLGTTNAAQSPVNGLANKTWYSYQSGNANDPLVWTLDGGVTPLYVNPSNETPAAADNVVITSGKTVTLVADNFSVNNLEIFGTLDLVQFSGHTTTSISGTGRIRLAGSASNLDNFPTGITTAFANATTGGTVEIYGTSSFSLNQTRLFNDLIINKTAGVVSLNANYTLNGEFTVSTGEFRFGTVASNFIVFGDIQINTGTTLSVASANVRHQFNIYGDFTNNGATVQFTNRGAANFLAEATDGIVDFNLLNDTQNQAVTCNGLTRFYRIEIDKGTDDTYVASFSANNPTNFSLFGYANDNDGSIPQLLSSNNAFALLRGTAEIRTNITVPILSDNGNYNISVGAQLWVNGGTVLNNAGNSTVPYGKLRVSGGLFESRVNAGITTRDNGTIIVEGGVVNTNQIRTSVLGALNVGGYVQTGGA
;
A
#
# COMPACT_ATOMS: atom_id res chain seq x y z
N MET A 1 -21.70 43.03 43.71
CA MET A 1 -22.92 43.76 43.30
C MET A 1 -23.87 42.69 42.81
N THR A 2 -24.97 42.41 43.51
CA THR A 2 -25.90 41.36 43.06
C THR A 2 -26.75 41.96 41.94
N ILE A 3 -26.55 41.49 40.71
CA ILE A 3 -27.32 41.92 39.55
C ILE A 3 -28.63 41.13 39.56
N THR A 4 -29.77 41.81 39.51
CA THR A 4 -31.06 41.15 39.35
C THR A 4 -31.13 40.53 37.96
N GLY A 5 -31.31 39.21 37.86
CA GLY A 5 -31.32 38.49 36.58
C GLY A 5 -29.95 37.99 36.13
N ASP A 6 -29.01 37.82 37.05
CA ASP A 6 -27.73 37.19 36.77
C ASP A 6 -27.91 35.71 36.39
N VAL A 7 -27.36 35.34 35.23
CA VAL A 7 -27.44 34.03 34.61
C VAL A 7 -26.06 33.39 34.45
N TYR A 8 -25.00 34.03 34.96
CA TYR A 8 -23.62 33.54 34.90
C TYR A 8 -23.05 33.40 36.32
N VAL A 9 -22.77 32.18 36.76
CA VAL A 9 -22.27 31.90 38.12
C VAL A 9 -20.74 31.82 38.22
N GLY A 10 -20.03 31.92 37.09
CA GLY A 10 -18.57 31.80 37.05
C GLY A 10 -17.84 32.96 37.72
N ASP A 11 -18.48 34.12 37.84
CA ASP A 11 -17.94 35.31 38.51
C ASP A 11 -17.65 35.06 39.99
N ALA A 12 -18.49 34.27 40.66
CA ALA A 12 -18.31 33.85 42.05
C ALA A 12 -17.05 32.97 42.26
N SER A 13 -16.56 32.36 41.18
CA SER A 13 -15.37 31.50 41.18
C SER A 13 -14.13 32.18 40.58
N GLY A 14 -14.17 33.50 40.38
CA GLY A 14 -13.05 34.28 39.84
C GLY A 14 -12.86 34.19 38.33
N PHE A 15 -13.90 33.78 37.59
CA PHE A 15 -13.94 33.76 36.12
C PHE A 15 -14.72 34.97 35.58
N ASP A 16 -14.35 36.16 36.04
CA ASP A 16 -15.02 37.45 35.80
C ASP A 16 -14.38 38.28 34.67
N PHE A 17 -13.36 37.75 33.98
CA PHE A 17 -12.72 38.42 32.84
C PHE A 17 -13.26 37.93 31.50
N ASP A 18 -13.41 38.87 30.57
CA ASP A 18 -13.82 38.63 29.18
C ASP A 18 -15.10 37.77 29.09
N VAL A 19 -16.07 38.04 29.96
CA VAL A 19 -17.34 37.29 30.00
C VAL A 19 -18.10 37.50 28.70
N ALA A 20 -18.44 36.40 28.04
CA ALA A 20 -19.12 36.39 26.76
C ALA A 20 -20.04 35.17 26.68
N GLY A 21 -20.97 35.16 25.73
CA GLY A 21 -21.78 33.96 25.54
C GLY A 21 -22.80 34.04 24.43
N ILE A 22 -23.33 32.87 24.09
CA ILE A 22 -24.42 32.69 23.16
C ILE A 22 -25.71 32.48 23.92
N GLY A 23 -26.84 32.87 23.36
CA GLY A 23 -28.10 32.72 24.05
C GLY A 23 -29.29 33.25 23.29
N ARG A 24 -30.48 32.86 23.74
CA ARG A 24 -31.75 33.29 23.18
C ARG A 24 -32.64 33.90 24.24
N GLY A 25 -33.11 35.11 24.01
CA GLY A 25 -33.99 35.84 24.92
C GLY A 25 -34.97 36.73 24.19
N SER A 26 -36.24 36.68 24.59
CA SER A 26 -37.33 37.47 24.01
C SER A 26 -37.44 37.35 22.48
N GLY A 27 -37.23 36.14 21.95
CA GLY A 27 -37.29 35.83 20.52
C GLY A 27 -36.04 36.15 19.70
N ALA A 28 -35.00 36.77 20.27
CA ALA A 28 -33.75 37.08 19.60
C ALA A 28 -32.63 36.13 20.03
N SER A 29 -31.77 35.73 19.08
CA SER A 29 -30.62 34.84 19.34
C SER A 29 -29.30 35.57 19.11
N HIS A 30 -28.35 35.37 20.00
CA HIS A 30 -26.93 35.71 19.84
C HIS A 30 -26.16 34.40 19.64
N THR A 31 -25.61 34.18 18.45
CA THR A 31 -25.22 32.83 18.00
C THR A 31 -23.72 32.58 17.98
N GLU A 32 -22.90 33.61 18.23
CA GLU A 32 -21.45 33.49 18.33
C GLU A 32 -20.91 34.49 19.36
N ALA A 33 -19.97 34.06 20.20
CA ALA A 33 -19.32 34.91 21.19
C ALA A 33 -17.86 34.48 21.40
N SER A 34 -17.01 35.39 21.86
CA SER A 34 -15.60 35.12 22.09
C SER A 34 -15.11 35.66 23.44
N SER A 35 -14.16 34.95 24.04
CA SER A 35 -13.56 35.24 25.35
C SER A 35 -12.05 34.93 25.29
N ALA A 36 -11.27 35.89 24.78
CA ALA A 36 -9.79 35.87 24.74
C ALA A 36 -9.18 34.52 24.29
N GLY A 37 -9.55 34.07 23.10
CA GLY A 37 -9.14 32.80 22.50
C GLY A 37 -10.17 31.67 22.54
N LEU A 38 -11.18 31.71 23.41
CA LEU A 38 -12.29 30.76 23.36
C LEU A 38 -13.46 31.35 22.60
N PHE A 39 -14.02 30.60 21.66
CA PHE A 39 -15.22 30.96 20.91
C PHE A 39 -16.33 29.97 21.20
N LEU A 40 -17.53 30.50 21.44
CA LEU A 40 -18.77 29.74 21.53
C LEU A 40 -19.61 30.06 20.30
N SER A 41 -20.13 29.03 19.64
CA SER A 41 -21.14 29.22 18.59
C SER A 41 -22.24 28.17 18.67
N THR A 42 -23.43 28.52 18.18
CA THR A 42 -24.55 27.58 18.12
C THR A 42 -24.21 26.37 17.26
N TYR A 43 -24.62 25.18 17.70
CA TYR A 43 -24.48 23.93 16.97
C TYR A 43 -25.83 23.21 16.94
N ASN A 44 -26.06 22.42 15.88
CA ASN A 44 -27.25 21.57 15.72
C ASN A 44 -28.63 22.28 15.83
N GLY A 45 -28.66 23.62 15.72
CA GLY A 45 -29.89 24.40 15.82
C GLY A 45 -30.52 24.41 17.22
N SER A 46 -29.82 23.96 18.25
CA SER A 46 -30.37 23.74 19.60
C SER A 46 -30.58 24.99 20.44
N LEU A 47 -30.23 26.18 19.93
CA LEU A 47 -30.53 27.46 20.58
C LEU A 47 -31.88 27.98 20.06
N ASP A 48 -32.95 27.21 20.34
CA ASP A 48 -34.28 27.37 19.73
C ASP A 48 -35.34 27.89 20.71
N THR A 49 -35.05 27.87 22.02
CA THR A 49 -35.99 28.25 23.07
C THR A 49 -35.51 29.47 23.85
N ASP A 50 -36.43 30.37 24.20
CA ASP A 50 -36.10 31.54 25.03
C ASP A 50 -35.67 31.10 26.45
N GLY A 51 -34.60 31.69 26.96
CA GLY A 51 -34.04 31.36 28.27
C GLY A 51 -32.84 30.41 28.21
N GLU A 52 -32.37 30.06 27.01
CA GLU A 52 -31.19 29.22 26.82
C GLU A 52 -29.93 30.07 26.64
N PHE A 53 -28.88 29.76 27.41
CA PHE A 53 -27.62 30.50 27.42
C PHE A 53 -26.45 29.53 27.60
N VAL A 54 -25.36 29.78 26.87
CA VAL A 54 -24.03 29.26 27.19
C VAL A 54 -23.13 30.47 27.37
N LEU A 55 -22.72 30.70 28.62
CA LEU A 55 -21.89 31.82 29.02
C LEU A 55 -20.51 31.29 29.41
N THR A 56 -19.50 32.11 29.20
CA THR A 56 -18.13 31.76 29.50
C THR A 56 -17.37 32.98 29.98
N GLY A 57 -16.49 32.78 30.95
CA GLY A 57 -15.52 33.77 31.38
C GLY A 57 -14.23 33.08 31.78
N ARG A 58 -13.14 33.84 31.82
CA ARG A 58 -11.83 33.32 32.21
C ARG A 58 -11.35 33.94 33.52
N ALA A 59 -10.42 33.27 34.16
CA ALA A 59 -9.65 33.86 35.26
C ALA A 59 -8.60 34.87 34.76
N ALA A 60 -8.12 35.71 35.66
CA ALA A 60 -7.03 36.65 35.38
C ALA A 60 -5.73 35.94 34.96
N GLY A 61 -4.93 36.60 34.12
CA GLY A 61 -3.61 36.09 33.69
C GLY A 61 -3.47 35.81 32.18
N SER A 62 -2.22 35.70 31.74
CA SER A 62 -1.87 35.34 30.36
C SER A 62 -1.99 33.83 30.14
N ASN A 63 -2.26 33.43 28.90
CA ASN A 63 -2.19 32.02 28.52
C ASN A 63 -0.73 31.59 28.35
N SER A 64 -0.47 30.29 28.53
CA SER A 64 0.86 29.70 28.41
C SER A 64 0.72 28.23 28.03
N VAL A 65 1.76 27.64 27.45
CA VAL A 65 1.81 26.19 27.26
C VAL A 65 2.21 25.54 28.57
N ILE A 66 1.42 24.60 29.05
CA ILE A 66 1.74 23.78 30.23
C ILE A 66 2.01 22.36 29.77
N ASN A 67 3.18 21.81 30.11
CA ASN A 67 3.51 20.40 29.87
C ASN A 67 2.86 19.54 30.97
N CYS A 68 2.01 18.59 30.58
CA CYS A 68 1.08 17.88 31.47
C CYS A 68 1.65 16.61 32.12
N ALA A 69 2.93 16.61 32.53
CA ALA A 69 3.50 15.51 33.33
C ALA A 69 3.05 15.54 34.82
N CYS A 70 1.97 16.27 35.15
CA CYS A 70 1.55 16.60 36.51
C CYS A 70 0.34 15.78 36.98
N ALA A 71 0.24 15.55 38.30
CA ALA A 71 -0.90 14.89 38.92
C ALA A 71 -2.21 15.68 38.67
N GLY A 72 -3.31 14.97 38.40
CA GLY A 72 -4.64 15.57 38.16
C GLY A 72 -5.06 15.63 36.69
N TYR A 73 -4.27 15.12 35.74
CA TYR A 73 -4.61 15.08 34.31
C TYR A 73 -4.63 13.64 33.78
N PRO A 74 -5.37 13.37 32.68
CA PRO A 74 -5.31 12.08 32.00
C PRO A 74 -3.89 11.87 31.46
N GLY A 75 -3.28 10.72 31.75
CA GLY A 75 -1.88 10.44 31.40
C GLY A 75 -1.57 10.43 29.90
N SER A 76 -2.59 10.47 29.04
CA SER A 76 -2.45 10.63 27.59
C SER A 76 -2.18 12.08 27.16
N ILE A 77 -2.52 13.09 27.98
CA ILE A 77 -2.34 14.50 27.64
C ILE A 77 -0.88 14.91 27.90
N GLN A 78 -0.21 15.44 26.89
CA GLN A 78 1.19 15.85 26.94
C GLN A 78 1.35 17.35 27.18
N GLN A 79 0.43 18.16 26.65
CA GLN A 79 0.40 19.62 26.83
C GLN A 79 -1.04 20.14 26.91
N ARG A 80 -1.22 21.32 27.51
CA ARG A 80 -2.48 22.08 27.52
C ARG A 80 -2.27 23.58 27.50
N TRP A 81 -3.33 24.32 27.21
CA TRP A 81 -3.41 25.73 27.52
C TRP A 81 -3.45 25.96 29.03
N GLY A 82 -2.66 26.91 29.50
CA GLY A 82 -2.60 27.33 30.90
C GLY A 82 -3.87 28.06 31.32
N ARG A 83 -4.44 28.84 30.41
CA ARG A 83 -5.72 29.52 30.58
C ARG A 83 -6.86 28.51 30.59
N THR A 84 -7.84 28.80 31.44
CA THR A 84 -9.05 28.01 31.64
C THR A 84 -10.26 28.93 31.61
N TRP A 85 -11.39 28.39 31.18
CA TRP A 85 -12.67 29.11 31.09
C TRP A 85 -13.73 28.38 31.89
N PHE A 86 -14.51 29.10 32.68
CA PHE A 86 -15.70 28.55 33.29
C PHE A 86 -16.85 28.71 32.29
N VAL A 87 -17.44 27.59 31.88
CA VAL A 87 -18.62 27.56 31.02
C VAL A 87 -19.83 27.29 31.90
N ASP A 88 -20.86 28.12 31.75
CA ASP A 88 -22.14 28.03 32.45
C ASP A 88 -23.25 27.86 31.42
N LYS A 89 -24.02 26.77 31.55
CA LYS A 89 -25.06 26.38 30.61
C LYS A 89 -26.43 26.42 31.30
N THR A 90 -27.23 27.40 30.91
CA THR A 90 -28.66 27.45 31.24
C THR A 90 -29.47 26.92 30.06
N THR A 91 -30.29 25.89 30.26
CA THR A 91 -31.18 25.35 29.20
C THR A 91 -32.51 24.85 29.78
N ALA A 92 -33.59 24.98 28.99
CA ALA A 92 -34.90 24.41 29.28
C ALA A 92 -35.10 23.02 28.61
N GLY A 93 -34.08 22.52 27.89
CA GLY A 93 -34.13 21.30 27.09
C GLY A 93 -32.74 20.75 26.79
N ALA A 94 -32.43 20.58 25.49
CA ALA A 94 -31.12 20.13 25.04
C ALA A 94 -30.41 21.25 24.28
N LEU A 95 -29.24 21.67 24.78
CA LEU A 95 -28.45 22.74 24.19
C LEU A 95 -27.05 22.23 23.81
N ASP A 96 -26.83 22.09 22.51
CA ASP A 96 -25.54 21.77 21.90
C ASP A 96 -24.78 23.07 21.55
N ALA A 97 -23.45 23.07 21.68
CA ALA A 97 -22.63 24.21 21.29
C ALA A 97 -21.29 23.76 20.69
N ALA A 98 -20.74 24.57 19.80
CA ALA A 98 -19.34 24.43 19.40
C ALA A 98 -18.46 25.27 20.34
N VAL A 99 -17.50 24.61 20.97
CA VAL A 99 -16.44 25.23 21.77
C VAL A 99 -15.18 25.22 20.93
N SER A 100 -14.66 26.40 20.59
CA SER A 100 -13.48 26.53 19.74
C SER A 100 -12.37 27.28 20.44
N PHE A 101 -11.13 26.89 20.15
CA PHE A 101 -9.93 27.53 20.67
C PHE A 101 -9.13 28.12 19.51
N ASP A 102 -9.08 29.46 19.45
CA ASP A 102 -8.33 30.25 18.47
C ASP A 102 -6.90 30.46 18.95
N PHE A 103 -5.94 29.89 18.23
CA PHE A 103 -4.55 29.86 18.67
C PHE A 103 -3.91 31.25 18.65
N SER A 104 -4.17 32.06 17.61
CA SER A 104 -3.54 33.38 17.50
C SER A 104 -4.06 34.34 18.55
N ASP A 105 -5.36 34.32 18.84
CA ASP A 105 -5.99 35.16 19.87
C ASP A 105 -5.73 34.61 21.29
N GLY A 106 -5.80 33.28 21.45
CA GLY A 106 -5.76 32.64 22.75
C GLY A 106 -4.38 32.54 23.38
N ILE A 107 -3.34 32.29 22.59
CA ILE A 107 -1.97 32.07 23.11
C ILE A 107 -0.88 32.72 22.24
N SER A 108 -1.25 33.53 21.24
CA SER A 108 -0.32 33.98 20.20
C SER A 108 0.36 32.80 19.50
N GLY A 109 -0.40 31.72 19.35
CA GLY A 109 -0.01 30.50 18.67
C GLY A 109 -0.13 30.60 17.15
N LEU A 110 0.27 29.52 16.49
CA LEU A 110 0.22 29.33 15.05
C LEU A 110 -0.94 28.38 14.71
N PHE A 111 -0.79 27.51 13.72
CA PHE A 111 -1.88 26.68 13.23
C PHE A 111 -1.97 25.35 13.99
N PRO A 112 -3.17 24.92 14.41
CA PRO A 112 -3.38 23.57 14.91
C PRO A 112 -3.10 22.54 13.79
N GLN A 113 -2.65 21.35 14.18
CA GLN A 113 -2.17 20.32 13.25
C GLN A 113 -3.19 19.19 13.08
N ASN A 114 -3.00 18.02 13.70
CA ASN A 114 -3.98 16.94 13.59
C ASN A 114 -5.10 17.15 14.61
N LYS A 115 -6.33 17.39 14.14
CA LYS A 115 -7.52 17.58 14.99
C LYS A 115 -7.75 16.48 16.03
N ASN A 116 -7.34 15.24 15.72
CA ASN A 116 -7.54 14.08 16.58
C ASN A 116 -6.55 14.01 17.73
N ASP A 117 -5.44 14.74 17.65
CA ASP A 117 -4.48 14.83 18.75
C ASP A 117 -4.99 15.79 19.84
N TYR A 118 -5.91 16.70 19.51
CA TYR A 118 -6.46 17.68 20.43
C TYR A 118 -7.68 17.15 21.19
N GLU A 119 -7.77 17.50 22.46
CA GLU A 119 -8.85 17.11 23.36
C GLU A 119 -9.44 18.32 24.09
N LEU A 120 -10.77 18.33 24.22
CA LEU A 120 -11.46 19.24 25.11
C LEU A 120 -11.35 18.69 26.53
N LEU A 121 -10.72 19.44 27.43
CA LEU A 121 -10.54 19.05 28.82
C LEU A 121 -11.58 19.75 29.68
N TYR A 122 -12.15 19.02 30.64
CA TYR A 122 -13.18 19.49 31.56
C TYR A 122 -12.81 19.22 33.01
N SER A 123 -13.18 20.12 33.92
CA SER A 123 -13.02 20.00 35.36
C SER A 123 -14.25 20.52 36.10
N SER A 124 -14.74 19.74 37.07
CA SER A 124 -15.84 20.12 37.97
C SER A 124 -15.38 20.54 39.36
N ASP A 125 -14.06 20.53 39.63
CA ASP A 125 -13.47 20.67 40.96
C ASP A 125 -12.54 21.89 41.08
N GLY A 126 -12.92 22.99 40.42
CA GLY A 126 -12.17 24.24 40.46
C GLY A 126 -10.85 24.19 39.68
N GLY A 127 -10.71 23.27 38.72
CA GLY A 127 -9.52 23.13 37.89
C GLY A 127 -8.40 22.31 38.56
N THR A 128 -8.72 21.51 39.58
CA THR A 128 -7.72 20.69 40.28
C THR A 128 -7.49 19.35 39.58
N THR A 129 -8.54 18.74 39.05
CA THR A 129 -8.45 17.59 38.15
C THR A 129 -9.22 17.81 36.85
N PHE A 130 -8.69 17.27 35.75
CA PHE A 130 -9.30 17.33 34.44
C PHE A 130 -9.58 15.93 33.87
N SER A 131 -10.70 15.80 33.17
CA SER A 131 -11.04 14.65 32.34
C SER A 131 -11.14 15.07 30.87
N ILE A 132 -11.01 14.10 29.97
CA ILE A 132 -11.28 14.31 28.53
C ILE A 132 -12.79 14.26 28.32
N VAL A 133 -13.33 15.29 27.68
CA VAL A 133 -14.71 15.27 27.17
C VAL A 133 -14.73 14.37 25.94
N SER A 134 -15.58 13.34 25.95
CA SER A 134 -15.68 12.38 24.85
C SER A 134 -16.34 12.99 23.62
N ILE A 135 -15.56 13.69 22.80
CA ILE A 135 -16.00 14.26 21.51
C ILE A 135 -15.54 13.32 20.37
N PRO A 136 -16.46 12.74 19.58
CA PRO A 136 -16.10 11.92 18.42
C PRO A 136 -15.25 12.69 17.41
N SER A 137 -14.36 12.01 16.67
CA SER A 137 -13.53 12.63 15.62
C SER A 137 -14.36 13.37 14.54
N ALA A 138 -15.58 12.91 14.28
CA ALA A 138 -16.52 13.57 13.36
C ALA A 138 -16.96 14.97 13.82
N ASP A 139 -16.94 15.20 15.14
CA ASP A 139 -17.34 16.43 15.80
C ASP A 139 -16.14 17.31 16.20
N LYS A 140 -14.93 16.88 15.83
CA LYS A 140 -13.70 17.68 15.87
C LYS A 140 -13.43 18.25 14.47
N SER A 141 -13.06 19.52 14.38
CA SER A 141 -12.56 20.13 13.14
C SER A 141 -11.54 21.22 13.43
N ILE A 142 -10.75 21.56 12.41
CA ILE A 142 -9.90 22.76 12.43
C ILE A 142 -10.56 23.78 11.51
N ASN A 143 -10.58 25.04 11.90
CA ASN A 143 -11.08 26.12 11.06
C ASN A 143 -10.05 27.25 11.10
N GLY A 144 -9.17 27.28 10.10
CA GLY A 144 -8.03 28.20 10.11
C GLY A 144 -7.07 27.86 11.25
N ASP A 145 -6.91 28.78 12.18
CA ASP A 145 -6.13 28.63 13.42
C ASP A 145 -6.99 28.23 14.64
N LYS A 146 -8.25 27.85 14.41
CA LYS A 146 -9.17 27.41 15.47
C LYS A 146 -9.28 25.90 15.53
N MET A 147 -9.13 25.32 16.72
CA MET A 147 -9.55 23.94 17.00
C MET A 147 -11.00 23.95 17.51
N VAL A 148 -11.91 23.28 16.81
CA VAL A 148 -13.36 23.29 17.06
C VAL A 148 -13.84 21.94 17.61
N PHE A 149 -14.53 21.96 18.75
CA PHE A 149 -15.22 20.81 19.33
C PHE A 149 -16.73 21.06 19.31
N ARG A 150 -17.48 20.27 18.55
CA ARG A 150 -18.94 20.28 18.56
C ARG A 150 -19.44 19.42 19.73
N ALA A 151 -19.77 20.06 20.84
CA ALA A 151 -20.18 19.40 22.06
C ALA A 151 -21.70 19.22 22.09
N PRO A 152 -22.22 17.97 22.12
CA PRO A 152 -23.63 17.74 22.35
C PRO A 152 -24.02 18.09 23.79
N ASN A 153 -25.31 18.30 24.04
CA ASN A 153 -25.86 18.75 25.30
C ASN A 153 -25.38 17.96 26.52
N ALA A 154 -25.30 16.63 26.40
CA ALA A 154 -24.85 15.76 27.48
C ALA A 154 -23.34 15.89 27.80
N ALA A 155 -22.55 16.36 26.83
CA ALA A 155 -21.10 16.55 26.97
C ALA A 155 -20.73 17.97 27.41
N LEU A 156 -21.62 18.95 27.19
CA LEU A 156 -21.45 20.34 27.62
C LEU A 156 -22.06 20.54 29.01
N LEU A 157 -21.23 20.44 30.05
CA LEU A 157 -21.61 20.60 31.46
C LEU A 157 -21.08 21.94 32.02
N ASP A 158 -21.68 22.39 33.12
CA ASP A 158 -21.16 23.55 33.87
C ASP A 158 -19.81 23.19 34.50
N GLY A 159 -18.80 24.02 34.28
CA GLY A 159 -17.48 23.80 34.85
C GLY A 159 -16.35 24.40 34.02
N ILE A 160 -15.12 23.96 34.29
CA ILE A 160 -13.92 24.57 33.76
C ILE A 160 -13.40 23.80 32.55
N TYR A 161 -13.15 24.52 31.45
CA TYR A 161 -12.66 23.96 30.19
C TYR A 161 -11.30 24.52 29.79
N THR A 162 -10.52 23.70 29.08
CA THR A 162 -9.29 24.11 28.39
C THR A 162 -8.95 23.15 27.24
N LEU A 163 -7.97 23.54 26.42
CA LEU A 163 -7.48 22.74 25.29
C LEU A 163 -6.29 21.88 25.74
N GLY A 164 -6.34 20.58 25.45
CA GLY A 164 -5.22 19.64 25.61
C GLY A 164 -4.75 19.06 24.28
N THR A 165 -3.54 18.52 24.25
CA THR A 165 -3.05 17.65 23.17
C THR A 165 -2.46 16.37 23.73
N THR A 166 -2.67 15.27 23.01
CA THR A 166 -2.07 13.95 23.26
C THR A 166 -0.74 13.76 22.53
N ASN A 167 -0.35 14.70 21.66
CA ASN A 167 0.87 14.63 20.85
C ASN A 167 1.52 16.01 20.73
N ALA A 168 2.31 16.38 21.73
CA ALA A 168 2.97 17.68 21.78
C ALA A 168 4.07 17.86 20.73
N ALA A 169 4.58 16.77 20.14
CA ALA A 169 5.61 16.82 19.12
C ALA A 169 5.05 17.21 17.74
N GLN A 170 3.89 16.65 17.37
CA GLN A 170 3.29 16.88 16.05
C GLN A 170 2.13 17.88 16.07
N SER A 171 1.42 17.98 17.20
CA SER A 171 0.24 18.83 17.38
C SER A 171 0.32 19.60 18.70
N PRO A 172 1.36 20.45 18.89
CA PRO A 172 1.49 21.23 20.11
C PRO A 172 0.32 22.22 20.26
N VAL A 173 0.02 22.59 21.49
CA VAL A 173 -1.10 23.50 21.81
C VAL A 173 -0.79 24.97 21.48
N ASN A 174 0.44 25.32 21.11
CA ASN A 174 0.75 26.63 20.51
C ASN A 174 0.81 26.58 18.97
N GLY A 175 0.52 25.43 18.35
CA GLY A 175 0.49 25.27 16.90
C GLY A 175 1.87 25.29 16.24
N LEU A 176 1.89 25.03 14.93
CA LEU A 176 3.09 25.10 14.10
C LEU A 176 2.87 26.05 12.91
N ALA A 177 3.97 26.49 12.29
CA ALA A 177 3.92 27.46 11.18
C ALA A 177 3.35 26.87 9.88
N ASN A 178 3.44 25.56 9.69
CA ASN A 178 2.88 24.86 8.54
C ASN A 178 1.37 24.66 8.72
N LYS A 179 0.61 24.80 7.62
CA LYS A 179 -0.82 24.51 7.59
C LYS A 179 -1.06 23.07 7.19
N THR A 180 -2.24 22.54 7.51
CA THR A 180 -2.72 21.28 6.94
C THR A 180 -3.92 21.56 6.05
N TRP A 181 -3.77 21.27 4.76
CA TRP A 181 -4.80 21.50 3.76
C TRP A 181 -5.51 20.20 3.42
N TYR A 182 -6.83 20.27 3.31
CA TYR A 182 -7.69 19.16 2.92
C TYR A 182 -8.31 19.47 1.56
N SER A 183 -8.44 18.45 0.70
CA SER A 183 -9.19 18.62 -0.55
C SER A 183 -10.69 18.79 -0.26
N TYR A 184 -11.24 19.96 -0.55
CA TYR A 184 -12.65 20.31 -0.39
C TYR A 184 -13.50 19.78 -1.56
N GLN A 185 -13.02 19.98 -2.79
CA GLN A 185 -13.64 19.49 -4.02
C GLN A 185 -12.59 18.94 -4.99
N SER A 186 -13.03 18.17 -5.98
CA SER A 186 -12.13 17.73 -7.05
C SER A 186 -11.77 18.89 -7.96
N GLY A 187 -10.53 18.95 -8.44
CA GLY A 187 -10.11 20.02 -9.32
C GLY A 187 -8.59 20.20 -9.39
N ASN A 188 -8.19 21.38 -9.87
CA ASN A 188 -6.81 21.77 -10.07
C ASN A 188 -6.13 22.11 -8.73
N ALA A 189 -4.94 21.57 -8.48
CA ALA A 189 -4.16 21.87 -7.26
C ALA A 189 -3.78 23.36 -7.10
N ASN A 190 -3.75 24.14 -8.18
CA ASN A 190 -3.48 25.58 -8.13
C ASN A 190 -4.76 26.43 -7.97
N ASP A 191 -5.93 25.81 -7.86
CA ASP A 191 -7.19 26.50 -7.57
C ASP A 191 -7.43 26.55 -6.05
N PRO A 192 -7.43 27.74 -5.41
CA PRO A 192 -7.72 27.87 -3.98
C PRO A 192 -9.08 27.30 -3.54
N LEU A 193 -10.05 27.17 -4.47
CA LEU A 193 -11.36 26.57 -4.18
C LEU A 193 -11.30 25.05 -3.98
N VAL A 194 -10.21 24.40 -4.39
CA VAL A 194 -9.97 22.97 -4.17
C VAL A 194 -9.56 22.68 -2.73
N TRP A 195 -9.05 23.68 -2.01
CA TRP A 195 -8.45 23.51 -0.70
C TRP A 195 -9.27 24.14 0.41
N THR A 196 -9.30 23.47 1.56
CA THR A 196 -9.87 24.00 2.80
C THR A 196 -8.94 23.69 3.97
N LEU A 197 -8.96 24.54 4.98
CA LEU A 197 -8.33 24.28 6.29
C LEU A 197 -9.26 23.47 7.21
N ASP A 198 -10.48 23.13 6.74
CA ASP A 198 -11.41 22.28 7.46
C ASP A 198 -11.14 20.78 7.24
N GLY A 199 -10.56 20.14 8.25
CA GLY A 199 -10.35 18.69 8.32
C GLY A 199 -11.54 17.87 8.82
N GLY A 200 -12.74 18.46 8.87
CA GLY A 200 -13.99 17.78 9.20
C GLY A 200 -14.30 16.60 8.27
N VAL A 201 -15.13 15.65 8.74
CA VAL A 201 -15.61 14.53 7.89
C VAL A 201 -16.50 15.07 6.75
N THR A 202 -17.27 16.10 7.04
CA THR A 202 -18.03 16.92 6.10
C THR A 202 -17.45 18.34 6.11
N PRO A 203 -16.32 18.56 5.41
CA PRO A 203 -15.60 19.81 5.52
C PRO A 203 -16.42 20.96 4.93
N LEU A 204 -16.40 22.10 5.60
CA LEU A 204 -16.87 23.38 5.06
C LEU A 204 -15.74 24.03 4.25
N TYR A 205 -16.10 24.93 3.36
CA TYR A 205 -15.10 25.73 2.66
C TYR A 205 -14.52 26.79 3.61
N VAL A 206 -13.25 26.62 3.98
CA VAL A 206 -12.50 27.52 4.86
C VAL A 206 -11.15 27.81 4.21
N ASN A 207 -11.09 28.88 3.42
CA ASN A 207 -9.86 29.41 2.84
C ASN A 207 -9.99 30.94 2.63
N PRO A 208 -10.06 31.71 3.73
CA PRO A 208 -10.35 33.14 3.65
C PRO A 208 -9.27 33.95 2.90
N SER A 209 -8.02 33.46 2.91
CA SER A 209 -6.90 34.09 2.22
C SER A 209 -6.78 33.69 0.75
N ASN A 210 -7.66 32.81 0.25
CA ASN A 210 -7.63 32.31 -1.13
C ASN A 210 -6.25 31.76 -1.52
N GLU A 211 -5.67 30.95 -0.64
CA GLU A 211 -4.32 30.36 -0.77
C GLU A 211 -4.36 28.93 -1.33
N THR A 212 -3.19 28.43 -1.73
CA THR A 212 -2.97 27.03 -2.09
C THR A 212 -1.84 26.46 -1.22
N PRO A 213 -1.72 25.13 -1.06
CA PRO A 213 -0.67 24.53 -0.26
C PRO A 213 0.73 24.96 -0.69
N ALA A 214 1.55 25.38 0.27
CA ALA A 214 2.95 25.72 0.07
C ALA A 214 3.89 24.56 0.47
N ALA A 215 5.19 24.71 0.15
CA ALA A 215 6.20 23.68 0.40
C ALA A 215 6.34 23.24 1.87
N ALA A 216 6.02 24.11 2.83
CA ALA A 216 6.07 23.78 4.25
C ALA A 216 4.79 23.06 4.74
N ASP A 217 3.70 23.11 3.98
CA ASP A 217 2.38 22.66 4.43
C ASP A 217 2.19 21.14 4.29
N ASN A 218 1.27 20.59 5.08
CA ASN A 218 0.77 19.23 4.90
C ASN A 218 -0.46 19.24 4.00
N VAL A 219 -0.64 18.17 3.22
CA VAL A 219 -1.78 18.00 2.33
C VAL A 219 -2.43 16.64 2.57
N VAL A 220 -3.75 16.65 2.72
CA VAL A 220 -4.60 15.47 2.80
C VAL A 220 -5.58 15.48 1.63
N ILE A 221 -5.42 14.53 0.71
CA ILE A 221 -6.38 14.29 -0.36
C ILE A 221 -7.47 13.37 0.20
N THR A 222 -8.61 13.95 0.55
CA THR A 222 -9.72 13.26 1.21
C THR A 222 -10.43 12.27 0.27
N SER A 223 -11.08 11.26 0.86
CA SER A 223 -11.74 10.18 0.12
C SER A 223 -12.79 10.71 -0.87
N GLY A 224 -12.85 10.10 -2.06
CA GLY A 224 -13.75 10.48 -3.14
C GLY A 224 -13.39 11.76 -3.89
N LYS A 225 -12.29 12.44 -3.54
CA LYS A 225 -11.79 13.63 -4.25
C LYS A 225 -10.66 13.28 -5.20
N THR A 226 -10.58 14.02 -6.30
CA THR A 226 -9.45 13.96 -7.25
C THR A 226 -8.82 15.34 -7.36
N VAL A 227 -7.55 15.44 -6.97
CA VAL A 227 -6.75 16.65 -7.18
C VAL A 227 -5.81 16.40 -8.36
N THR A 228 -5.85 17.30 -9.34
CA THR A 228 -5.05 17.20 -10.57
C THR A 228 -4.00 18.29 -10.60
N LEU A 229 -2.74 17.91 -10.85
CA LEU A 229 -1.65 18.85 -11.02
C LEU A 229 -1.69 19.48 -12.41
N VAL A 230 -1.27 20.74 -12.50
CA VAL A 230 -1.23 21.54 -13.75
C VAL A 230 0.14 22.18 -14.03
N ALA A 231 1.12 21.91 -13.18
CA ALA A 231 2.47 22.44 -13.30
C ALA A 231 3.47 21.51 -12.59
N ASP A 232 4.73 21.59 -13.01
CA ASP A 232 5.85 20.92 -12.34
C ASP A 232 6.06 21.48 -10.92
N ASN A 233 6.84 20.75 -10.12
CA ASN A 233 7.35 21.18 -8.82
C ASN A 233 6.30 21.42 -7.72
N PHE A 234 5.13 20.77 -7.80
CA PHE A 234 4.23 20.65 -6.64
C PHE A 234 5.00 20.09 -5.44
N SER A 235 5.22 20.93 -4.44
CA SER A 235 6.06 20.63 -3.29
C SER A 235 5.28 20.95 -2.03
N VAL A 236 5.24 19.99 -1.10
CA VAL A 236 4.54 20.06 0.19
C VAL A 236 5.35 19.26 1.21
N ASN A 237 5.15 19.47 2.49
CA ASN A 237 5.89 18.74 3.52
C ASN A 237 5.43 17.28 3.60
N ASN A 238 4.16 17.04 3.97
CA ASN A 238 3.60 15.69 4.02
C ASN A 238 2.41 15.56 3.08
N LEU A 239 2.30 14.40 2.44
CA LEU A 239 1.21 14.08 1.54
C LEU A 239 0.50 12.81 2.01
N GLU A 240 -0.74 12.95 2.44
CA GLU A 240 -1.62 11.84 2.82
C GLU A 240 -2.74 11.71 1.79
N ILE A 241 -2.94 10.51 1.25
CA ILE A 241 -3.83 10.29 0.11
C ILE A 241 -4.86 9.23 0.46
N PHE A 242 -6.11 9.64 0.53
CA PHE A 242 -7.29 8.76 0.63
C PHE A 242 -8.15 8.81 -0.64
N GLY A 243 -8.12 9.94 -1.35
CA GLY A 243 -8.72 10.11 -2.67
C GLY A 243 -7.73 9.77 -3.79
N THR A 244 -7.66 10.63 -4.80
CA THR A 244 -6.76 10.50 -5.95
C THR A 244 -5.93 11.76 -6.15
N LEU A 245 -4.62 11.61 -6.24
CA LEU A 245 -3.72 12.63 -6.77
C LEU A 245 -3.33 12.27 -8.21
N ASP A 246 -3.65 13.13 -9.17
CA ASP A 246 -3.31 12.94 -10.57
C ASP A 246 -2.19 13.89 -10.99
N LEU A 247 -1.03 13.33 -11.30
CA LEU A 247 0.18 14.07 -11.66
C LEU A 247 0.19 14.44 -13.13
N VAL A 248 -0.64 13.78 -13.94
CA VAL A 248 -0.66 13.92 -15.40
C VAL A 248 0.78 13.76 -15.94
N GLN A 249 1.30 14.78 -16.62
CA GLN A 249 2.64 14.81 -17.22
C GLN A 249 3.64 15.69 -16.45
N PHE A 250 3.24 16.22 -15.30
CA PHE A 250 4.07 17.12 -14.50
C PHE A 250 5.02 16.32 -13.62
N SER A 251 6.16 16.93 -13.29
CA SER A 251 7.29 16.28 -12.64
C SER A 251 7.99 17.21 -11.64
N GLY A 252 9.06 16.72 -10.99
CA GLY A 252 9.81 17.51 -10.00
C GLY A 252 9.10 17.67 -8.65
N HIS A 253 8.07 16.85 -8.37
CA HIS A 253 7.31 16.92 -7.13
C HIS A 253 8.13 16.45 -5.93
N THR A 254 8.06 17.20 -4.83
CA THR A 254 8.85 16.92 -3.61
C THR A 254 7.97 16.87 -2.37
N THR A 255 8.21 15.85 -1.56
CA THR A 255 7.58 15.65 -0.25
C THR A 255 8.59 15.05 0.73
N THR A 256 8.38 15.27 2.02
CA THR A 256 9.10 14.55 3.08
C THR A 256 8.60 13.12 3.17
N SER A 257 7.27 12.94 3.18
CA SER A 257 6.64 11.62 3.28
C SER A 257 5.33 11.53 2.48
N ILE A 258 5.03 10.32 2.03
CA ILE A 258 3.80 9.96 1.31
C ILE A 258 3.14 8.80 2.05
N SER A 259 1.84 8.94 2.32
CA SER A 259 1.05 7.97 3.08
C SER A 259 -0.41 7.92 2.60
N GLY A 260 -1.19 7.01 3.19
CA GLY A 260 -2.61 6.82 2.89
C GLY A 260 -2.89 5.65 1.94
N THR A 261 -4.18 5.31 1.82
CA THR A 261 -4.70 4.14 1.08
C THR A 261 -5.26 4.48 -0.30
N GLY A 262 -5.15 5.74 -0.71
CA GLY A 262 -5.72 6.27 -1.94
C GLY A 262 -4.85 5.97 -3.17
N ARG A 263 -5.03 6.77 -4.22
CA ARG A 263 -4.39 6.53 -5.52
C ARG A 263 -3.50 7.69 -5.97
N ILE A 264 -2.32 7.37 -6.49
CA ILE A 264 -1.50 8.32 -7.26
C ILE A 264 -1.52 7.90 -8.72
N ARG A 265 -1.87 8.81 -9.63
CA ARG A 265 -1.95 8.57 -11.08
C ARG A 265 -0.80 9.26 -11.82
N LEU A 266 -0.17 8.53 -12.75
CA LEU A 266 0.99 8.96 -13.53
C LEU A 266 0.71 8.80 -15.03
N ALA A 267 0.91 9.84 -15.84
CA ALA A 267 0.93 9.70 -17.31
C ALA A 267 2.36 9.68 -17.90
N GLY A 268 3.38 9.80 -17.04
CA GLY A 268 4.79 10.01 -17.42
C GLY A 268 5.09 11.49 -17.66
N SER A 269 6.27 11.95 -17.26
CA SER A 269 6.70 13.34 -17.42
C SER A 269 6.68 13.78 -18.90
N ALA A 270 6.72 15.08 -19.18
CA ALA A 270 6.95 15.60 -20.53
C ALA A 270 8.21 15.04 -21.25
N SER A 271 9.20 14.54 -20.50
CA SER A 271 10.39 13.84 -21.04
C SER A 271 10.24 12.32 -21.15
N ASN A 272 9.02 11.78 -21.04
CA ASN A 272 8.73 10.34 -21.09
C ASN A 272 9.45 9.49 -20.02
N LEU A 273 9.53 10.00 -18.79
CA LEU A 273 10.10 9.34 -17.61
C LEU A 273 9.08 9.22 -16.47
N ASP A 274 9.40 8.40 -15.46
CA ASP A 274 8.69 8.31 -14.18
C ASP A 274 8.58 9.71 -13.54
N ASN A 275 7.36 10.13 -13.23
CA ASN A 275 7.07 11.41 -12.59
C ASN A 275 6.47 11.28 -11.17
N PHE A 276 6.66 10.13 -10.52
CA PHE A 276 6.20 9.92 -9.15
C PHE A 276 6.97 10.84 -8.18
N PRO A 277 6.31 11.43 -7.16
CA PRO A 277 6.95 12.39 -6.29
C PRO A 277 8.12 11.78 -5.52
N THR A 278 9.06 12.63 -5.12
CA THR A 278 10.10 12.25 -4.17
C THR A 278 9.56 12.32 -2.75
N GLY A 279 10.03 11.43 -1.87
CA GLY A 279 9.63 11.36 -0.46
C GLY A 279 9.71 9.94 0.10
N ILE A 280 9.59 9.81 1.42
CA ILE A 280 9.54 8.51 2.11
C ILE A 280 8.19 7.85 1.83
N THR A 281 8.18 6.69 1.17
CA THR A 281 6.94 5.98 0.77
C THR A 281 6.58 4.79 1.66
N THR A 282 7.30 4.53 2.75
CA THR A 282 7.11 3.31 3.58
C THR A 282 5.66 3.09 4.03
N ALA A 283 4.95 4.17 4.38
CA ALA A 283 3.53 4.08 4.77
C ALA A 283 2.61 3.84 3.55
N PHE A 284 2.81 4.59 2.46
CA PHE A 284 2.05 4.41 1.22
C PHE A 284 2.30 3.05 0.55
N ALA A 285 3.47 2.45 0.79
CA ALA A 285 3.86 1.15 0.28
C ALA A 285 3.57 0.00 1.25
N ASN A 286 2.85 0.24 2.36
CA ASN A 286 2.51 -0.82 3.32
C ASN A 286 1.61 -1.89 2.66
N ALA A 287 1.91 -3.18 2.87
CA ALA A 287 1.18 -4.29 2.26
C ALA A 287 -0.32 -4.38 2.64
N THR A 288 -0.70 -3.83 3.80
CA THR A 288 -2.06 -3.95 4.36
C THR A 288 -2.83 -2.63 4.30
N THR A 289 -2.13 -1.50 4.44
CA THR A 289 -2.74 -0.17 4.56
C THR A 289 -2.13 0.85 3.58
N GLY A 290 -1.39 0.39 2.57
CA GLY A 290 -0.81 1.23 1.55
C GLY A 290 -1.81 1.61 0.46
N GLY A 291 -1.37 2.48 -0.44
CA GLY A 291 -2.18 2.96 -1.57
C GLY A 291 -1.78 2.33 -2.90
N THR A 292 -2.43 2.78 -3.96
CA THR A 292 -2.23 2.26 -5.32
C THR A 292 -1.55 3.29 -6.21
N VAL A 293 -0.56 2.85 -6.98
CA VAL A 293 -0.02 3.61 -8.10
C VAL A 293 -0.70 3.17 -9.38
N GLU A 294 -1.31 4.10 -10.12
CA GLU A 294 -1.92 3.84 -11.44
C GLU A 294 -1.14 4.57 -12.54
N ILE A 295 -0.67 3.83 -13.53
CA ILE A 295 -0.03 4.38 -14.72
C ILE A 295 -1.05 4.41 -15.87
N TYR A 296 -1.29 5.58 -16.43
CA TYR A 296 -2.31 5.78 -17.47
C TYR A 296 -1.81 6.62 -18.66
N GLY A 297 -2.74 7.02 -19.52
CA GLY A 297 -2.47 7.91 -20.65
C GLY A 297 -2.07 7.19 -21.92
N THR A 298 -1.63 7.96 -22.91
CA THR A 298 -1.40 7.51 -24.29
C THR A 298 0.08 7.49 -24.71
N SER A 299 0.94 8.23 -24.02
CA SER A 299 2.37 8.31 -24.33
C SER A 299 3.16 7.15 -23.72
N SER A 300 4.17 6.65 -24.43
CA SER A 300 5.15 5.71 -23.86
C SER A 300 6.07 6.43 -22.89
N PHE A 301 6.45 5.79 -21.79
CA PHE A 301 7.46 6.31 -20.88
C PHE A 301 8.22 5.21 -20.13
N SER A 302 9.36 5.58 -19.55
CA SER A 302 10.23 4.66 -18.82
C SER A 302 10.12 4.82 -17.32
N LEU A 303 9.95 3.70 -16.63
CA LEU A 303 10.16 3.55 -15.19
C LEU A 303 11.66 3.41 -14.93
N ASN A 304 12.33 4.55 -14.70
CA ASN A 304 13.79 4.66 -14.71
C ASN A 304 14.40 4.95 -13.33
N GLN A 305 13.62 4.83 -12.26
CA GLN A 305 14.05 5.06 -10.90
C GLN A 305 13.66 3.88 -10.03
N THR A 306 14.46 3.55 -9.01
CA THR A 306 14.09 2.47 -8.10
C THR A 306 12.91 2.90 -7.24
N ARG A 307 11.87 2.08 -7.13
CA ARG A 307 10.66 2.39 -6.34
C ARG A 307 10.21 1.23 -5.47
N LEU A 308 9.61 1.60 -4.34
CA LEU A 308 8.86 0.72 -3.44
C LEU A 308 7.41 1.21 -3.39
N PHE A 309 6.48 0.37 -3.84
CA PHE A 309 5.04 0.63 -3.81
C PHE A 309 4.29 -0.51 -3.11
N ASN A 310 3.03 -0.27 -2.78
CA ASN A 310 2.13 -1.35 -2.38
C ASN A 310 1.58 -2.01 -3.65
N ASP A 311 0.59 -1.37 -4.30
CA ASP A 311 0.00 -1.88 -5.54
C ASP A 311 0.41 -1.06 -6.76
N LEU A 312 0.53 -1.72 -7.92
CA LEU A 312 0.76 -1.08 -9.21
C LEU A 312 -0.25 -1.56 -10.26
N ILE A 313 -0.93 -0.60 -10.88
CA ILE A 313 -1.88 -0.83 -11.97
C ILE A 313 -1.37 -0.14 -13.24
N ILE A 314 -1.28 -0.90 -14.34
CA ILE A 314 -1.10 -0.36 -15.68
C ILE A 314 -2.47 -0.26 -16.36
N ASN A 315 -2.87 0.96 -16.68
CA ASN A 315 -4.16 1.28 -17.28
C ASN A 315 -3.98 2.26 -18.45
N LYS A 316 -3.21 1.85 -19.45
CA LYS A 316 -2.89 2.67 -20.63
C LYS A 316 -3.83 2.41 -21.78
N THR A 317 -4.25 3.49 -22.43
CA THR A 317 -5.05 3.42 -23.67
C THR A 317 -4.18 3.32 -24.92
N ALA A 318 -2.94 3.80 -24.85
CA ALA A 318 -1.93 3.66 -25.90
C ALA A 318 -0.52 3.81 -25.30
N GLY A 319 0.52 3.47 -26.07
CA GLY A 319 1.91 3.58 -25.63
C GLY A 319 2.34 2.46 -24.67
N VAL A 320 3.63 2.43 -24.36
CA VAL A 320 4.28 1.34 -23.61
C VAL A 320 4.90 1.89 -22.33
N VAL A 321 4.69 1.20 -21.20
CA VAL A 321 5.45 1.41 -19.96
C VAL A 321 6.68 0.51 -19.99
N SER A 322 7.88 1.10 -19.98
CA SER A 322 9.13 0.31 -20.01
C SER A 322 9.84 0.32 -18.66
N LEU A 323 10.02 -0.85 -18.06
CA LEU A 323 10.73 -1.04 -16.79
C LEU A 323 12.24 -1.02 -17.00
N ASN A 324 12.91 0.05 -16.56
CA ASN A 324 14.35 0.28 -16.72
C ASN A 324 15.08 0.47 -15.37
N ALA A 325 14.43 0.13 -14.26
CA ALA A 325 14.99 0.16 -12.91
C ALA A 325 14.33 -0.91 -12.03
N ASN A 326 14.84 -1.09 -10.81
CA ASN A 326 14.33 -2.08 -9.86
C ASN A 326 13.04 -1.59 -9.20
N TYR A 327 12.04 -2.47 -9.11
CA TYR A 327 10.78 -2.15 -8.44
C TYR A 327 10.45 -3.26 -7.45
N THR A 328 9.93 -2.87 -6.28
CA THR A 328 9.38 -3.79 -5.29
C THR A 328 7.95 -3.39 -4.99
N LEU A 329 7.04 -4.34 -5.13
CA LEU A 329 5.62 -4.19 -4.81
C LEU A 329 5.30 -5.08 -3.61
N ASN A 330 4.87 -4.46 -2.52
CA ASN A 330 4.45 -5.19 -1.32
C ASN A 330 3.05 -5.79 -1.45
N GLY A 331 2.27 -5.33 -2.43
CA GLY A 331 0.96 -5.85 -2.80
C GLY A 331 0.93 -6.32 -4.26
N GLU A 332 -0.13 -5.94 -4.95
CA GLU A 332 -0.56 -6.53 -6.23
C GLU A 332 0.05 -5.84 -7.45
N PHE A 333 0.25 -6.62 -8.54
CA PHE A 333 0.56 -6.08 -9.86
C PHE A 333 -0.52 -6.42 -10.88
N THR A 334 -1.17 -5.40 -11.44
CA THR A 334 -2.20 -5.59 -12.46
C THR A 334 -1.87 -4.85 -13.76
N VAL A 335 -1.90 -5.56 -14.89
CA VAL A 335 -1.96 -4.93 -16.22
C VAL A 335 -3.42 -4.98 -16.69
N SER A 336 -4.14 -3.89 -16.45
CA SER A 336 -5.57 -3.75 -16.77
C SER A 336 -5.78 -3.42 -18.24
N THR A 337 -5.03 -2.46 -18.78
CA THR A 337 -5.05 -2.07 -20.20
C THR A 337 -3.65 -1.65 -20.68
N GLY A 338 -3.36 -1.84 -21.97
CA GLY A 338 -2.12 -1.39 -22.61
C GLY A 338 -0.97 -2.40 -22.55
N GLU A 339 0.26 -1.89 -22.66
CA GLU A 339 1.48 -2.70 -22.67
C GLU A 339 2.44 -2.33 -21.52
N PHE A 340 2.86 -3.34 -20.78
CA PHE A 340 3.99 -3.28 -19.86
C PHE A 340 5.17 -4.07 -20.44
N ARG A 341 6.36 -3.48 -20.42
CA ARG A 341 7.54 -4.07 -21.04
C ARG A 341 8.72 -4.05 -20.10
N PHE A 342 9.37 -5.20 -19.92
CA PHE A 342 10.73 -5.24 -19.38
C PHE A 342 11.67 -4.52 -20.37
N GLY A 343 12.30 -3.45 -19.92
CA GLY A 343 12.93 -2.46 -20.78
C GLY A 343 14.30 -2.86 -21.32
N THR A 344 15.17 -1.88 -21.52
CA THR A 344 16.51 -2.06 -22.11
C THR A 344 17.63 -2.00 -21.06
N VAL A 345 17.26 -1.97 -19.78
CA VAL A 345 18.19 -1.96 -18.64
C VAL A 345 17.78 -3.11 -17.72
N ALA A 346 18.76 -3.93 -17.30
CA ALA A 346 18.49 -5.05 -16.41
C ALA A 346 17.77 -4.56 -15.17
N SER A 347 16.67 -5.23 -14.82
CA SER A 347 15.84 -4.86 -13.68
C SER A 347 15.52 -6.10 -12.85
N ASN A 348 15.42 -5.87 -11.54
CA ASN A 348 14.82 -6.78 -10.59
C ASN A 348 13.42 -6.26 -10.26
N PHE A 349 12.39 -7.01 -10.66
CA PHE A 349 11.01 -6.71 -10.35
C PHE A 349 10.50 -7.73 -9.33
N ILE A 350 10.17 -7.26 -8.12
CA ILE A 350 9.71 -8.10 -7.02
C ILE A 350 8.23 -7.79 -6.77
N VAL A 351 7.39 -8.81 -6.71
CA VAL A 351 5.96 -8.68 -6.38
C VAL A 351 5.60 -9.67 -5.28
N PHE A 352 5.13 -9.13 -4.14
CA PHE A 352 4.75 -9.91 -2.97
C PHE A 352 3.30 -10.43 -3.03
N GLY A 353 2.39 -9.66 -3.60
CA GLY A 353 1.01 -10.07 -3.88
C GLY A 353 0.87 -10.80 -5.21
N ASP A 354 -0.38 -10.95 -5.67
CA ASP A 354 -0.70 -11.62 -6.92
C ASP A 354 -0.45 -10.72 -8.14
N ILE A 355 -0.35 -11.38 -9.30
CA ILE A 355 -0.10 -10.77 -10.60
C ILE A 355 -1.25 -11.12 -11.53
N GLN A 356 -1.89 -10.10 -12.10
CA GLN A 356 -2.99 -10.25 -13.03
C GLN A 356 -2.71 -9.51 -14.35
N ILE A 357 -2.68 -10.25 -15.45
CA ILE A 357 -2.54 -9.69 -16.79
C ILE A 357 -3.86 -9.88 -17.54
N ASN A 358 -4.60 -8.78 -17.73
CA ASN A 358 -5.98 -8.84 -18.24
C ASN A 358 -6.06 -8.99 -19.76
N THR A 359 -7.18 -9.52 -20.23
CA THR A 359 -7.43 -9.69 -21.67
C THR A 359 -7.25 -8.38 -22.45
N GLY A 360 -6.75 -8.48 -23.69
CA GLY A 360 -6.47 -7.32 -24.54
C GLY A 360 -5.23 -6.51 -24.15
N THR A 361 -4.40 -7.02 -23.23
CA THR A 361 -3.12 -6.40 -22.84
C THR A 361 -1.91 -7.19 -23.31
N THR A 362 -0.74 -6.55 -23.20
CA THR A 362 0.55 -7.16 -23.52
C THR A 362 1.53 -6.98 -22.36
N LEU A 363 2.19 -8.08 -21.98
CA LEU A 363 3.43 -8.05 -21.20
C LEU A 363 4.56 -8.52 -22.12
N SER A 364 5.58 -7.70 -22.31
CA SER A 364 6.67 -7.97 -23.27
C SER A 364 8.06 -7.73 -22.65
N VAL A 365 9.10 -8.03 -23.43
CA VAL A 365 10.49 -7.67 -23.13
C VAL A 365 11.08 -6.95 -24.34
N ALA A 366 11.91 -5.93 -24.12
CA ALA A 366 12.57 -5.20 -25.20
C ALA A 366 13.60 -6.07 -25.91
N SER A 367 14.05 -5.67 -27.10
CA SER A 367 15.01 -6.44 -27.90
C SER A 367 16.48 -6.29 -27.48
N ALA A 368 16.79 -5.37 -26.55
CA ALA A 368 18.15 -5.20 -26.06
C ALA A 368 18.63 -6.48 -25.36
N ASN A 369 19.89 -6.87 -25.59
CA ASN A 369 20.50 -8.06 -24.99
C ASN A 369 20.68 -7.89 -23.47
N VAL A 370 19.59 -8.08 -22.73
CA VAL A 370 19.47 -7.81 -21.30
C VAL A 370 18.66 -8.93 -20.66
N ARG A 371 19.12 -9.37 -19.49
CA ARG A 371 18.44 -10.36 -18.66
C ARG A 371 17.80 -9.68 -17.46
N HIS A 372 16.49 -9.81 -17.34
CA HIS A 372 15.71 -9.29 -16.21
C HIS A 372 15.38 -10.41 -15.22
N GLN A 373 15.16 -10.03 -13.96
CA GLN A 373 14.69 -10.93 -12.90
C GLN A 373 13.26 -10.54 -12.55
N PHE A 374 12.32 -11.48 -12.65
CA PHE A 374 10.95 -11.30 -12.21
C PHE A 374 10.66 -12.25 -11.05
N ASN A 375 10.73 -11.70 -9.84
CA ASN A 375 10.65 -12.42 -8.58
C ASN A 375 9.24 -12.34 -8.02
N ILE A 376 8.59 -13.49 -7.88
CA ILE A 376 7.16 -13.58 -7.60
C ILE A 376 6.93 -14.37 -6.32
N TYR A 377 6.14 -13.80 -5.40
CA TYR A 377 5.74 -14.45 -4.16
C TYR A 377 4.23 -14.73 -4.06
N GLY A 378 3.38 -14.08 -4.86
CA GLY A 378 1.96 -14.44 -5.01
C GLY A 378 1.69 -15.35 -6.21
N ASP A 379 0.44 -15.41 -6.65
CA ASP A 379 0.02 -16.14 -7.84
C ASP A 379 0.25 -15.33 -9.12
N PHE A 380 0.44 -16.02 -10.25
CA PHE A 380 0.50 -15.41 -11.58
C PHE A 380 -0.68 -15.87 -12.43
N THR A 381 -1.49 -14.94 -12.90
CA THR A 381 -2.62 -15.22 -13.79
C THR A 381 -2.58 -14.37 -15.05
N ASN A 382 -2.42 -15.04 -16.20
CA ASN A 382 -2.69 -14.44 -17.51
C ASN A 382 -4.15 -14.74 -17.90
N ASN A 383 -5.01 -13.72 -17.88
CA ASN A 383 -6.47 -13.80 -18.15
C ASN A 383 -6.84 -13.69 -19.64
N GLY A 384 -5.98 -14.17 -20.55
CA GLY A 384 -6.22 -14.09 -22.01
C GLY A 384 -5.42 -13.00 -22.73
N ALA A 385 -4.39 -12.46 -22.07
CA ALA A 385 -3.43 -11.51 -22.62
C ALA A 385 -2.33 -12.19 -23.47
N THR A 386 -1.49 -11.38 -24.09
CA THR A 386 -0.21 -11.81 -24.66
C THR A 386 0.93 -11.53 -23.69
N VAL A 387 1.60 -12.58 -23.20
CA VAL A 387 2.72 -12.50 -22.26
C VAL A 387 3.96 -13.11 -22.91
N GLN A 388 5.04 -12.35 -23.00
CA GLN A 388 6.30 -12.73 -23.63
C GLN A 388 7.49 -12.33 -22.75
N PHE A 389 8.11 -13.32 -22.13
CA PHE A 389 9.35 -13.21 -21.36
C PHE A 389 10.61 -13.41 -22.21
N THR A 390 10.46 -13.50 -23.54
CA THR A 390 11.55 -13.60 -24.52
C THR A 390 11.09 -13.10 -25.88
N ASN A 391 12.02 -12.56 -26.66
CA ASN A 391 11.82 -12.21 -28.07
C ASN A 391 11.87 -13.43 -29.01
N ARG A 392 12.24 -14.62 -28.51
CA ARG A 392 12.31 -15.84 -29.33
C ARG A 392 10.96 -16.21 -29.94
N GLY A 393 10.95 -16.46 -31.25
CA GLY A 393 9.79 -17.00 -31.97
C GLY A 393 9.63 -18.53 -31.87
N ALA A 394 10.70 -19.23 -31.52
CA ALA A 394 10.75 -20.68 -31.33
C ALA A 394 11.81 -21.05 -30.28
N ALA A 395 11.73 -22.27 -29.77
CA ALA A 395 12.70 -22.78 -28.81
C ALA A 395 14.11 -22.92 -29.42
N ASN A 396 15.13 -22.60 -28.61
CA ASN A 396 16.53 -22.93 -28.90
C ASN A 396 17.22 -23.36 -27.61
N PHE A 397 17.29 -24.67 -27.39
CA PHE A 397 17.79 -25.23 -26.14
C PHE A 397 19.31 -25.23 -26.04
N LEU A 398 20.03 -25.10 -27.15
CA LEU A 398 21.48 -25.26 -27.20
C LEU A 398 22.27 -23.97 -26.95
N ALA A 399 21.66 -22.81 -27.16
CA ALA A 399 22.30 -21.52 -27.03
C ALA A 399 21.48 -20.56 -26.16
N GLU A 400 22.15 -19.66 -25.47
CA GLU A 400 21.54 -18.51 -24.79
C GLU A 400 20.94 -17.51 -25.79
N ALA A 401 19.93 -16.76 -25.37
CA ALA A 401 19.40 -15.66 -26.18
C ALA A 401 20.41 -14.51 -26.25
N THR A 402 20.37 -13.77 -27.36
CA THR A 402 21.20 -12.57 -27.57
C THR A 402 20.35 -11.30 -27.66
N ASP A 403 19.12 -11.38 -27.15
CA ASP A 403 18.12 -10.34 -27.06
C ASP A 403 17.46 -10.39 -25.68
N GLY A 404 16.48 -9.53 -25.42
CA GLY A 404 15.91 -9.39 -24.09
C GLY A 404 15.17 -10.63 -23.62
N ILE A 405 15.45 -11.01 -22.37
CA ILE A 405 14.91 -12.20 -21.70
C ILE A 405 14.58 -11.89 -20.24
N VAL A 406 13.61 -12.62 -19.70
CA VAL A 406 13.19 -12.53 -18.29
C VAL A 406 13.27 -13.91 -17.66
N ASP A 407 13.99 -13.98 -16.55
CA ASP A 407 13.94 -15.15 -15.65
C ASP A 407 12.72 -14.99 -14.74
N PHE A 408 11.77 -15.92 -14.89
CA PHE A 408 10.52 -15.96 -14.12
C PHE A 408 10.73 -16.83 -12.88
N ASN A 409 10.81 -16.20 -11.70
CA ASN A 409 11.25 -16.85 -10.48
C ASN A 409 10.10 -16.95 -9.48
N LEU A 410 9.75 -18.17 -9.08
CA LEU A 410 8.76 -18.45 -8.06
C LEU A 410 9.48 -18.68 -6.73
N LEU A 411 9.35 -17.75 -5.79
CA LEU A 411 10.22 -17.65 -4.61
C LEU A 411 9.53 -17.73 -3.25
N ASN A 412 8.20 -17.87 -3.19
CA ASN A 412 7.53 -17.94 -1.89
C ASN A 412 7.83 -19.22 -1.09
N ASP A 413 8.54 -19.11 0.02
CA ASP A 413 8.95 -20.22 0.87
C ASP A 413 7.98 -20.54 2.01
N THR A 414 6.78 -19.95 2.00
CA THR A 414 5.76 -20.14 3.05
C THR A 414 4.37 -20.47 2.54
N GLN A 415 4.15 -20.44 1.21
CA GLN A 415 2.88 -20.82 0.59
C GLN A 415 3.05 -21.39 -0.82
N ASN A 416 1.99 -22.04 -1.29
CA ASN A 416 1.88 -22.49 -2.67
C ASN A 416 1.69 -21.30 -3.62
N GLN A 417 2.12 -21.46 -4.87
CA GLN A 417 1.91 -20.49 -5.95
C GLN A 417 1.26 -21.18 -7.16
N ALA A 418 0.32 -20.49 -7.80
CA ALA A 418 -0.30 -20.91 -9.04
C ALA A 418 0.17 -20.05 -10.22
N VAL A 419 0.48 -20.69 -11.34
CA VAL A 419 0.78 -20.08 -12.62
C VAL A 419 -0.29 -20.52 -13.62
N THR A 420 -1.21 -19.60 -13.91
CA THR A 420 -2.38 -19.86 -14.76
C THR A 420 -2.24 -19.15 -16.10
N CYS A 421 -2.11 -19.92 -17.18
CA CYS A 421 -1.94 -19.43 -18.54
C CYS A 421 -3.26 -19.53 -19.33
N ASN A 422 -4.17 -18.56 -19.17
CA ASN A 422 -5.42 -18.49 -19.96
C ASN A 422 -5.28 -17.70 -21.26
N GLY A 423 -4.09 -17.15 -21.53
CA GLY A 423 -3.68 -16.53 -22.79
C GLY A 423 -2.25 -16.95 -23.17
N LEU A 424 -1.78 -16.51 -24.34
CA LEU A 424 -0.43 -16.83 -24.81
C LEU A 424 0.61 -16.40 -23.80
N THR A 425 1.36 -17.36 -23.24
CA THR A 425 2.39 -17.13 -22.23
C THR A 425 3.67 -17.84 -22.65
N ARG A 426 4.65 -17.05 -23.08
CA ARG A 426 5.95 -17.54 -23.55
C ARG A 426 7.03 -17.22 -22.52
N PHE A 427 7.56 -18.27 -21.90
CA PHE A 427 8.64 -18.19 -20.93
C PHE A 427 10.01 -18.32 -21.63
N TYR A 428 10.99 -17.57 -21.12
CA TYR A 428 12.39 -17.87 -21.38
C TYR A 428 12.85 -18.97 -20.41
N ARG A 429 12.90 -18.62 -19.13
CA ARG A 429 13.29 -19.49 -18.02
C ARG A 429 12.26 -19.38 -16.91
N ILE A 430 12.02 -20.51 -16.26
CA ILE A 430 11.24 -20.66 -15.04
C ILE A 430 12.19 -21.20 -13.99
N GLU A 431 12.32 -20.49 -12.87
CA GLU A 431 13.05 -20.95 -11.69
C GLU A 431 12.10 -21.15 -10.52
N ILE A 432 12.28 -22.25 -9.81
CA ILE A 432 11.47 -22.64 -8.65
C ILE A 432 12.41 -22.88 -7.48
N ASP A 433 12.37 -21.99 -6.50
CA ASP A 433 13.05 -22.12 -5.22
C ASP A 433 12.06 -21.76 -4.11
N LYS A 434 11.50 -22.78 -3.47
CA LYS A 434 10.36 -22.65 -2.54
C LYS A 434 10.77 -22.86 -1.08
N GLY A 435 12.01 -22.48 -0.72
CA GLY A 435 12.47 -22.50 0.67
C GLY A 435 13.50 -23.58 0.96
N THR A 436 13.14 -24.63 1.69
CA THR A 436 14.10 -25.64 2.16
C THR A 436 13.85 -27.05 1.65
N ASP A 437 12.61 -27.38 1.34
CA ASP A 437 12.18 -28.72 0.96
C ASP A 437 11.02 -28.69 -0.07
N ASP A 438 10.41 -29.84 -0.32
CA ASP A 438 9.36 -30.01 -1.32
C ASP A 438 7.93 -29.69 -0.82
N THR A 439 7.79 -29.08 0.37
CA THR A 439 6.50 -28.79 1.02
C THR A 439 5.61 -27.88 0.18
N TYR A 440 6.14 -26.78 -0.33
CA TYR A 440 5.37 -25.78 -1.07
C TYR A 440 5.39 -26.03 -2.57
N VAL A 441 4.23 -25.81 -3.20
CA VAL A 441 3.95 -26.19 -4.59
C VAL A 441 3.89 -24.96 -5.49
N ALA A 442 4.67 -24.98 -6.57
CA ALA A 442 4.45 -24.17 -7.77
C ALA A 442 3.62 -25.00 -8.77
N SER A 443 2.36 -24.63 -8.96
CA SER A 443 1.44 -25.34 -9.87
C SER A 443 1.27 -24.60 -11.19
N PHE A 444 1.43 -25.31 -12.31
CA PHE A 444 1.31 -24.74 -13.65
C PHE A 444 0.08 -25.31 -14.34
N SER A 445 -0.77 -24.45 -14.89
CA SER A 445 -1.94 -24.87 -15.67
C SER A 445 -2.26 -23.92 -16.81
N ALA A 446 -2.90 -24.44 -17.86
CA ALA A 446 -3.38 -23.65 -18.97
C ALA A 446 -4.78 -24.13 -19.42
N ASN A 447 -5.61 -23.22 -19.93
CA ASN A 447 -6.90 -23.60 -20.51
C ASN A 447 -6.78 -24.13 -21.96
N ASN A 448 -5.62 -23.96 -22.60
CA ASN A 448 -5.32 -24.44 -23.95
C ASN A 448 -3.81 -24.78 -24.06
N PRO A 449 -3.41 -25.89 -24.70
CA PRO A 449 -2.00 -26.24 -24.85
C PRO A 449 -1.15 -25.20 -25.60
N THR A 450 -1.74 -24.35 -26.44
CA THR A 450 -0.99 -23.29 -27.14
C THR A 450 -0.65 -22.09 -26.25
N ASN A 451 -1.22 -22.03 -25.04
CA ASN A 451 -1.05 -20.89 -24.14
C ASN A 451 0.22 -20.97 -23.28
N PHE A 452 0.91 -22.11 -23.27
CA PHE A 452 2.18 -22.27 -22.59
C PHE A 452 3.30 -22.58 -23.58
N SER A 453 4.45 -21.93 -23.42
CA SER A 453 5.65 -22.21 -24.20
C SER A 453 6.90 -21.92 -23.38
N LEU A 454 7.91 -22.79 -23.44
CA LEU A 454 9.20 -22.62 -22.78
C LEU A 454 10.32 -22.71 -23.82
N PHE A 455 10.99 -21.59 -24.10
CA PHE A 455 11.90 -21.45 -25.25
C PHE A 455 13.37 -21.22 -24.87
N GLY A 456 13.70 -21.15 -23.59
CA GLY A 456 15.04 -20.81 -23.12
C GLY A 456 16.10 -21.88 -23.35
N TYR A 457 17.32 -21.53 -22.99
CA TYR A 457 18.47 -22.43 -22.96
C TYR A 457 18.22 -23.60 -22.00
N ALA A 458 18.51 -24.83 -22.43
CA ALA A 458 18.36 -26.02 -21.61
C ALA A 458 19.53 -26.98 -21.83
N ASN A 459 20.73 -26.46 -22.03
CA ASN A 459 21.93 -27.24 -22.35
C ASN A 459 22.94 -27.19 -21.18
N ASP A 460 22.43 -27.07 -19.95
CA ASP A 460 23.22 -27.07 -18.72
C ASP A 460 23.26 -28.48 -18.09
N ASN A 461 24.42 -28.82 -17.54
CA ASN A 461 24.66 -30.08 -16.84
C ASN A 461 24.72 -29.83 -15.33
N ASP A 462 23.69 -30.27 -14.62
CA ASP A 462 23.59 -30.14 -13.16
C ASP A 462 24.62 -31.01 -12.40
N GLY A 463 25.37 -31.87 -13.11
CA GLY A 463 26.49 -32.61 -12.58
C GLY A 463 26.08 -33.63 -11.52
N SER A 464 26.83 -33.69 -10.42
CA SER A 464 26.62 -34.62 -9.31
C SER A 464 26.37 -33.87 -8.00
N ILE A 465 25.35 -33.01 -8.01
CA ILE A 465 25.04 -32.10 -6.91
C ILE A 465 23.68 -32.50 -6.31
N PRO A 466 23.62 -32.92 -5.03
CA PRO A 466 22.35 -33.32 -4.39
C PRO A 466 21.34 -32.19 -4.22
N GLN A 467 21.81 -31.00 -3.87
CA GLN A 467 20.99 -29.79 -3.74
C GLN A 467 21.57 -28.71 -4.63
N LEU A 468 20.87 -28.38 -5.71
CA LEU A 468 21.27 -27.28 -6.57
C LEU A 468 21.13 -25.94 -5.85
N LEU A 469 22.10 -25.06 -6.05
CA LEU A 469 22.02 -23.63 -5.68
C LEU A 469 21.63 -22.75 -6.88
N SER A 470 21.77 -23.30 -8.09
CA SER A 470 21.44 -22.68 -9.36
C SER A 470 21.38 -23.76 -10.45
N SER A 471 20.62 -23.53 -11.51
CA SER A 471 20.66 -24.31 -12.76
C SER A 471 20.36 -23.38 -13.92
N ASN A 472 21.12 -23.42 -15.01
CA ASN A 472 20.86 -22.57 -16.16
C ASN A 472 19.81 -23.14 -17.11
N ASN A 473 19.31 -24.35 -16.86
CA ASN A 473 18.25 -24.93 -17.66
C ASN A 473 16.97 -24.09 -17.60
N ALA A 474 16.25 -24.02 -18.73
CA ALA A 474 15.04 -23.21 -18.88
C ALA A 474 13.95 -23.59 -17.87
N PHE A 475 13.96 -24.83 -17.39
CA PHE A 475 13.14 -25.27 -16.27
C PHE A 475 14.04 -25.62 -15.08
N ALA A 476 14.35 -24.63 -14.24
CA ALA A 476 15.24 -24.79 -13.10
C ALA A 476 14.43 -25.10 -11.83
N LEU A 477 14.52 -26.34 -11.34
CA LEU A 477 13.86 -26.78 -10.10
C LEU A 477 14.91 -26.96 -9.00
N LEU A 478 15.04 -25.95 -8.13
CA LEU A 478 16.02 -25.94 -7.04
C LEU A 478 15.43 -26.55 -5.77
N ARG A 479 14.27 -26.06 -5.31
CA ARG A 479 13.55 -26.53 -4.12
C ARG A 479 12.05 -26.34 -4.27
N GLY A 480 11.26 -27.13 -3.56
CA GLY A 480 9.81 -27.14 -3.66
C GLY A 480 9.27 -28.19 -4.61
N THR A 481 7.95 -28.22 -4.72
CA THR A 481 7.25 -29.06 -5.70
C THR A 481 6.91 -28.27 -6.95
N ALA A 482 7.31 -28.74 -8.12
CA ALA A 482 6.80 -28.27 -9.41
C ALA A 482 5.68 -29.19 -9.90
N GLU A 483 4.43 -28.73 -9.86
CA GLU A 483 3.27 -29.48 -10.34
C GLU A 483 2.90 -29.08 -11.78
N ILE A 484 3.04 -30.02 -12.72
CA ILE A 484 2.78 -29.83 -14.14
C ILE A 484 1.41 -30.41 -14.49
N ARG A 485 0.39 -29.52 -14.61
CA ARG A 485 -1.00 -29.91 -14.84
C ARG A 485 -1.36 -29.89 -16.33
N THR A 486 -2.63 -30.17 -16.62
CA THR A 486 -3.20 -30.23 -17.97
C THR A 486 -2.80 -29.02 -18.83
N ASN A 487 -2.54 -29.29 -20.12
CA ASN A 487 -2.14 -28.32 -21.14
C ASN A 487 -0.78 -27.64 -20.92
N ILE A 488 0.00 -28.06 -19.95
CA ILE A 488 1.39 -27.65 -19.81
C ILE A 488 2.30 -28.70 -20.45
N THR A 489 3.26 -28.25 -21.26
CA THR A 489 4.32 -29.09 -21.81
C THR A 489 5.67 -28.47 -21.50
N VAL A 490 6.47 -29.14 -20.68
CA VAL A 490 7.91 -28.86 -20.51
C VAL A 490 8.65 -29.67 -21.57
N PRO A 491 9.14 -29.03 -22.65
CA PRO A 491 9.58 -29.74 -23.85
C PRO A 491 10.93 -30.44 -23.70
N ILE A 492 11.72 -30.02 -22.71
CA ILE A 492 13.03 -30.58 -22.37
C ILE A 492 13.40 -30.15 -20.95
N LEU A 493 14.03 -31.04 -20.19
CA LEU A 493 14.62 -30.72 -18.88
C LEU A 493 16.10 -30.33 -19.04
N SER A 494 16.89 -31.14 -19.75
CA SER A 494 18.24 -30.78 -20.18
C SER A 494 18.58 -31.45 -21.52
N ASP A 495 19.43 -30.81 -22.32
CA ASP A 495 20.01 -31.30 -23.57
C ASP A 495 21.44 -31.80 -23.35
N ASN A 496 22.02 -31.56 -22.17
CA ASN A 496 23.41 -31.90 -21.87
C ASN A 496 23.60 -32.41 -20.45
N GLY A 497 24.21 -33.59 -20.35
CA GLY A 497 24.52 -34.17 -19.06
C GLY A 497 23.28 -34.49 -18.23
N ASN A 498 23.36 -34.28 -16.93
CA ASN A 498 22.32 -34.65 -15.99
C ASN A 498 21.36 -33.48 -15.76
N TYR A 499 20.06 -33.79 -15.65
CA TYR A 499 19.09 -32.92 -15.01
C TYR A 499 18.77 -33.46 -13.61
N ASN A 500 19.05 -32.67 -12.57
CA ASN A 500 18.87 -33.11 -11.19
C ASN A 500 17.53 -32.61 -10.63
N ILE A 501 16.77 -33.52 -10.02
CA ILE A 501 15.68 -33.14 -9.11
C ILE A 501 16.30 -33.15 -7.70
N SER A 502 16.60 -31.96 -7.18
CA SER A 502 17.31 -31.77 -5.91
C SER A 502 16.65 -32.49 -4.73
N VAL A 503 17.40 -32.76 -3.66
CA VAL A 503 16.89 -33.40 -2.43
C VAL A 503 15.72 -32.66 -1.80
N GLY A 504 15.73 -31.32 -1.84
CA GLY A 504 14.62 -30.48 -1.39
C GLY A 504 13.55 -30.24 -2.45
N ALA A 505 13.49 -31.04 -3.52
CA ALA A 505 12.57 -30.80 -4.63
C ALA A 505 11.74 -32.02 -5.04
N GLN A 506 10.57 -31.75 -5.59
CA GLN A 506 9.71 -32.73 -6.25
C GLN A 506 9.29 -32.23 -7.63
N LEU A 507 9.54 -33.03 -8.66
CA LEU A 507 8.90 -32.86 -9.96
C LEU A 507 7.63 -33.71 -9.99
N TRP A 508 6.48 -33.08 -10.12
CA TRP A 508 5.18 -33.74 -10.10
C TRP A 508 4.44 -33.55 -11.43
N VAL A 509 4.34 -34.61 -12.22
CA VAL A 509 3.51 -34.62 -13.44
C VAL A 509 2.10 -35.06 -13.10
N ASN A 510 1.14 -34.15 -13.26
CA ASN A 510 -0.26 -34.32 -12.86
C ASN A 510 -1.23 -33.89 -13.98
N GLY A 511 -1.09 -34.52 -15.15
CA GLY A 511 -1.95 -34.29 -16.31
C GLY A 511 -1.29 -33.53 -17.46
N GLY A 512 -0.14 -32.90 -17.23
CA GLY A 512 0.68 -32.29 -18.29
C GLY A 512 1.70 -33.25 -18.90
N THR A 513 2.65 -32.66 -19.63
CA THR A 513 3.75 -33.39 -20.30
C THR A 513 5.09 -32.83 -19.86
N VAL A 514 6.03 -33.70 -19.48
CA VAL A 514 7.43 -33.34 -19.22
C VAL A 514 8.34 -34.30 -19.96
N LEU A 515 9.27 -33.75 -20.73
CA LEU A 515 10.18 -34.52 -21.57
C LEU A 515 11.63 -34.30 -21.14
N ASN A 516 12.42 -35.37 -21.12
CA ASN A 516 13.87 -35.35 -21.06
C ASN A 516 14.41 -36.39 -22.04
N ASN A 517 14.52 -36.01 -23.30
CA ASN A 517 14.83 -36.92 -24.41
C ASN A 517 16.19 -36.59 -25.09
N ALA A 518 16.95 -35.66 -24.53
CA ALA A 518 18.31 -35.32 -24.90
C ALA A 518 19.17 -35.17 -23.62
N GLY A 519 20.48 -35.05 -23.74
CA GLY A 519 21.40 -35.15 -22.60
C GLY A 519 21.66 -36.59 -22.15
N ASN A 520 21.95 -36.79 -20.86
CA ASN A 520 22.43 -38.06 -20.31
C ASN A 520 21.43 -38.76 -19.38
N SER A 521 20.88 -38.07 -18.37
CA SER A 521 20.02 -38.69 -17.35
C SER A 521 19.04 -37.70 -16.70
N THR A 522 17.85 -38.19 -16.34
CA THR A 522 17.05 -37.56 -15.26
C THR A 522 17.49 -38.16 -13.93
N VAL A 523 17.88 -37.31 -12.98
CA VAL A 523 18.52 -37.74 -11.72
C VAL A 523 17.71 -37.28 -10.50
N PRO A 524 16.80 -38.11 -9.98
CA PRO A 524 16.15 -37.83 -8.71
C PRO A 524 17.13 -38.00 -7.53
N TYR A 525 17.37 -36.92 -6.80
CA TYR A 525 17.80 -36.94 -5.39
C TYR A 525 16.60 -36.74 -4.45
N GLY A 526 15.65 -35.91 -4.85
CA GLY A 526 14.34 -35.74 -4.21
C GLY A 526 13.30 -36.68 -4.82
N LYS A 527 12.16 -36.14 -5.27
CA LYS A 527 11.03 -36.96 -5.75
C LYS A 527 10.68 -36.68 -7.21
N LEU A 528 10.52 -37.76 -7.99
CA LEU A 528 9.82 -37.73 -9.27
C LEU A 528 8.46 -38.39 -9.07
N ARG A 529 7.37 -37.63 -9.18
CA ARG A 529 6.00 -38.13 -9.00
C ARG A 529 5.21 -38.00 -10.29
N VAL A 530 4.51 -39.05 -10.68
CA VAL A 530 3.58 -39.06 -11.82
C VAL A 530 2.24 -39.62 -11.36
N SER A 531 1.24 -38.76 -11.29
CA SER A 531 -0.15 -39.15 -10.97
C SER A 531 -1.08 -39.05 -12.16
N GLY A 532 -0.64 -38.41 -13.26
CA GLY A 532 -1.38 -38.26 -14.50
C GLY A 532 -0.52 -37.61 -15.58
N GLY A 533 -0.93 -37.66 -16.85
CA GLY A 533 -0.18 -37.06 -17.95
C GLY A 533 0.97 -37.96 -18.44
N LEU A 534 2.00 -37.34 -19.02
CA LEU A 534 3.15 -38.02 -19.64
C LEU A 534 4.46 -37.50 -19.07
N PHE A 535 5.28 -38.41 -18.54
CA PHE A 535 6.70 -38.15 -18.28
C PHE A 535 7.54 -39.00 -19.22
N GLU A 536 8.46 -38.39 -19.97
CA GLU A 536 9.43 -39.10 -20.79
C GLU A 536 10.87 -38.83 -20.33
N SER A 537 11.66 -39.89 -20.18
CA SER A 537 13.09 -39.86 -19.96
C SER A 537 13.77 -40.87 -20.90
N ARG A 538 13.81 -40.55 -22.21
CA ARG A 538 14.42 -41.40 -23.26
C ARG A 538 15.89 -41.07 -23.52
N VAL A 539 16.55 -40.48 -22.53
CA VAL A 539 18.02 -40.33 -22.50
C VAL A 539 18.73 -41.66 -22.31
N ASN A 540 20.02 -41.73 -22.64
CA ASN A 540 20.81 -42.95 -22.59
C ASN A 540 20.72 -43.63 -21.22
N ALA A 541 20.97 -42.89 -20.13
CA ALA A 541 20.91 -43.44 -18.77
C ALA A 541 19.49 -43.56 -18.19
N GLY A 542 18.46 -43.15 -18.92
CA GLY A 542 17.08 -43.05 -18.43
C GLY A 542 16.98 -42.28 -17.10
N ILE A 543 16.18 -42.82 -16.18
CA ILE A 543 16.07 -42.30 -14.82
C ILE A 543 17.12 -42.97 -13.94
N THR A 544 18.08 -42.18 -13.43
CA THR A 544 19.13 -42.66 -12.52
C THR A 544 18.93 -42.08 -11.12
N THR A 545 18.42 -42.87 -10.18
CA THR A 545 18.22 -42.43 -8.79
C THR A 545 19.55 -42.29 -8.06
N ARG A 546 19.62 -41.26 -7.20
CA ARG A 546 20.77 -40.99 -6.32
C ARG A 546 20.32 -40.76 -4.89
N ASP A 547 21.18 -41.11 -3.95
CA ASP A 547 20.87 -41.14 -2.52
C ASP A 547 19.51 -41.83 -2.25
N ASN A 548 18.57 -41.11 -1.64
CA ASN A 548 17.21 -41.57 -1.34
C ASN A 548 16.18 -41.10 -2.37
N GLY A 549 16.63 -40.70 -3.57
CA GLY A 549 15.76 -40.23 -4.63
C GLY A 549 14.69 -41.24 -4.99
N THR A 550 13.44 -40.79 -5.04
CA THR A 550 12.27 -41.68 -5.16
C THR A 550 11.48 -41.39 -6.43
N ILE A 551 11.11 -42.44 -7.14
CA ILE A 551 10.19 -42.41 -8.27
C ILE A 551 8.84 -42.95 -7.78
N ILE A 552 7.78 -42.19 -8.01
CA ILE A 552 6.41 -42.48 -7.55
C ILE A 552 5.48 -42.43 -8.76
N VAL A 553 4.88 -43.55 -9.14
CA VAL A 553 3.94 -43.67 -10.26
C VAL A 553 2.59 -44.14 -9.74
N GLU A 554 1.65 -43.21 -9.65
CA GLU A 554 0.29 -43.42 -9.16
C GLU A 554 -0.73 -43.40 -10.30
N GLY A 555 -0.35 -42.88 -11.46
CA GLY A 555 -1.16 -42.73 -12.66
C GLY A 555 -0.32 -42.24 -13.85
N GLY A 556 -0.97 -41.83 -14.94
CA GLY A 556 -0.27 -41.33 -16.13
C GLY A 556 0.59 -42.38 -16.84
N VAL A 557 1.56 -41.91 -17.62
CA VAL A 557 2.50 -42.74 -18.39
C VAL A 557 3.94 -42.30 -18.14
N VAL A 558 4.82 -43.25 -17.84
CA VAL A 558 6.27 -43.04 -17.72
C VAL A 558 7.01 -43.81 -18.82
N ASN A 559 7.54 -43.09 -19.80
CA ASN A 559 8.39 -43.68 -20.84
C ASN A 559 9.86 -43.46 -20.51
N THR A 560 10.61 -44.52 -20.22
CA THR A 560 12.06 -44.41 -20.03
C THR A 560 12.83 -45.60 -20.61
N ASN A 561 14.07 -45.37 -21.04
CA ASN A 561 14.94 -46.43 -21.55
C ASN A 561 15.37 -47.41 -20.44
N GLN A 562 15.55 -46.92 -19.22
CA GLN A 562 15.94 -47.71 -18.06
C GLN A 562 15.67 -46.94 -16.77
N ILE A 563 15.45 -47.68 -15.68
CA ILE A 563 15.46 -47.18 -14.31
C ILE A 563 16.61 -47.87 -13.59
N ARG A 564 17.52 -47.09 -13.00
CA ARG A 564 18.70 -47.63 -12.30
C ARG A 564 19.11 -46.77 -11.12
N THR A 565 19.91 -47.34 -10.24
CA THR A 565 20.64 -46.58 -9.22
C THR A 565 22.00 -46.10 -9.77
N SER A 566 22.54 -45.04 -9.17
CA SER A 566 23.83 -44.49 -9.54
C SER A 566 25.01 -45.39 -9.17
N VAL A 567 26.04 -45.38 -10.01
CA VAL A 567 27.31 -46.11 -9.81
C VAL A 567 28.26 -45.43 -8.82
N LEU A 568 27.89 -44.27 -8.26
CA LEU A 568 28.74 -43.42 -7.42
C LEU A 568 28.81 -43.87 -5.94
N GLY A 569 28.54 -45.14 -5.65
CA GLY A 569 28.73 -45.73 -4.32
C GLY A 569 27.44 -46.22 -3.66
N ALA A 570 27.60 -46.96 -2.56
CA ALA A 570 26.55 -47.75 -1.92
C ALA A 570 25.39 -46.95 -1.29
N LEU A 571 25.52 -45.62 -1.16
CA LEU A 571 24.48 -44.75 -0.61
C LEU A 571 23.35 -44.45 -1.62
N ASN A 572 23.54 -44.75 -2.90
CA ASN A 572 22.55 -44.54 -3.96
C ASN A 572 21.58 -45.73 -4.02
N VAL A 573 20.66 -45.81 -3.06
CA VAL A 573 19.72 -46.93 -2.94
C VAL A 573 18.47 -46.68 -3.78
N GLY A 574 17.99 -45.42 -3.83
CA GLY A 574 16.79 -45.01 -4.54
C GLY A 574 15.50 -45.68 -4.06
N GLY A 575 14.37 -45.10 -4.44
CA GLY A 575 13.03 -45.67 -4.20
C GLY A 575 12.24 -45.77 -5.50
N TYR A 576 11.46 -46.84 -5.66
CA TYR A 576 10.47 -46.98 -6.71
C TYR A 576 9.15 -47.46 -6.12
N VAL A 577 8.08 -46.71 -6.36
CA VAL A 577 6.72 -47.04 -5.93
C VAL A 577 5.81 -46.91 -7.14
N GLN A 578 5.09 -47.97 -7.47
CA GLN A 578 4.05 -47.94 -8.50
C GLN A 578 2.76 -48.52 -7.95
N THR A 579 1.72 -47.69 -7.86
CA THR A 579 0.37 -48.07 -7.43
C THR A 579 -0.66 -47.91 -8.54
N GLY A 580 -0.28 -47.27 -9.66
CA GLY A 580 -1.08 -47.11 -10.87
C GLY A 580 -0.22 -46.67 -12.05
N GLY A 581 -0.87 -46.19 -13.12
CA GLY A 581 -0.17 -45.74 -14.35
C GLY A 581 0.43 -46.88 -15.16
N ALA A 582 1.17 -46.52 -16.21
CA ALA A 582 1.85 -47.45 -17.11
C ALA A 582 3.31 -47.03 -17.36
#